data_AF-A0A2M6YIL8-F1
#
_entry.id   AF-A0A2M6YIL8-F1
#
_cell.length_a   1.000
_cell.length_b   1.000
_cell.length_c   1.000
_cell.angle_alpha   90.00
_cell.angle_beta   90.00
_cell.angle_gamma   90.00
#
_symmetry.space_group_name_H-M   'P 1'
#
loop_
_entity.id
_entity.type
_entity.pdbx_description
1 polymer ?
#
loop_
_entity_poly.entity_id
_entity_poly.type
_entity_poly.pdbx_seq_one_letter_code
_entity_poly.pdbx_strand_id
1 'polypeptide(L)'
;MIITKSRAEVKPSRRFMASADSAAIENPHPRRGEERRNNHTGALFSTRKILEWSFGFGFNRLPRRLDMAEKSMDFRPEKVQQRFPGSLAPLINGKALLTAARAGNGMIMATNIRCRLPVEGIIRASMTTGAPVMYEIAKSELSYTQFTPASFVAFIVRENERLGNARVPFAVHADHISVKKPEDVPSVAALIADQLAAGFTSFAIDASHMPNEQNLAAVLELARPIVAAGLSLEVELGEIGAKSGSAEGFTNPEEAEWFIRELVNGGIHPDLLAINNGSVHGTYFGASHEGIQLDLTRSIWEAIQPWSVDIAQHGITGTSLDKITSFIDYGIRKGNVGTFWQNITFGTAMNQNGNALTTAERDYIKRPYRGISDELWQQMREWAAATGNTGGNIKKANLAFAAELDALGAEYKERISRQACEEAIRLFEATHSIGLADKVWSLIA
;
A
#
# COMPACT_ATOMS: atom_id res chain seq x y z
N MET A 1 -1.30 -16.33 62.99
CA MET A 1 -0.28 -16.58 64.03
C MET A 1 1.08 -16.38 63.37
N ILE A 2 1.87 -15.47 63.95
CA ILE A 2 3.09 -14.86 63.40
C ILE A 2 4.29 -15.81 63.57
N ILE A 3 5.35 -15.62 62.75
CA ILE A 3 6.82 -15.81 62.96
C ILE A 3 7.40 -16.30 61.60
N THR A 4 7.94 -15.43 60.72
CA THR A 4 9.36 -14.98 60.56
C THR A 4 10.36 -16.14 60.41
N LYS A 5 11.41 -16.18 59.58
CA LYS A 5 12.23 -15.23 58.83
C LYS A 5 13.21 -16.11 58.01
N SER A 6 13.62 -15.73 56.79
CA SER A 6 15.03 -15.41 56.49
C SER A 6 15.17 -14.93 55.04
N ARG A 7 15.78 -13.75 54.89
CA ARG A 7 16.30 -13.18 53.64
C ARG A 7 17.77 -13.56 53.58
N ALA A 8 18.25 -13.96 52.40
CA ALA A 8 19.67 -14.02 52.10
C ALA A 8 20.04 -12.78 51.26
N GLU A 9 20.97 -12.00 51.79
CA GLU A 9 21.66 -10.89 51.13
C GLU A 9 22.76 -11.43 50.20
N VAL A 10 22.88 -10.87 49.00
CA VAL A 10 24.06 -11.03 48.14
C VAL A 10 24.68 -9.65 47.92
N LYS A 11 25.95 -9.50 48.32
CA LYS A 11 26.78 -8.30 48.17
C LYS A 11 27.13 -8.01 46.71
N PRO A 12 27.28 -6.74 46.29
CA PRO A 12 27.78 -6.39 44.96
C PRO A 12 29.31 -6.20 45.00
N SER A 13 30.02 -6.73 44.00
CA SER A 13 31.46 -6.49 43.81
C SER A 13 31.75 -5.79 42.46
N ARG A 14 32.26 -4.56 42.58
CA ARG A 14 33.27 -3.84 41.78
C ARG A 14 33.11 -3.83 40.24
N ARG A 15 32.69 -2.71 39.65
CA ARG A 15 33.54 -1.58 39.15
C ARG A 15 34.74 -2.03 38.31
N PHE A 16 34.59 -1.90 36.99
CA PHE A 16 35.70 -1.58 36.08
C PHE A 16 35.41 -0.25 35.40
N MET A 17 36.27 0.73 35.69
CA MET A 17 36.42 1.98 34.95
C MET A 17 37.26 1.68 33.71
N ALA A 18 36.83 2.13 32.53
CA ALA A 18 37.68 2.29 31.37
C ALA A 18 37.88 3.78 31.14
N SER A 19 39.15 4.18 31.19
CA SER A 19 39.67 5.53 31.00
C SER A 19 39.52 5.98 29.55
N ALA A 20 39.10 7.24 29.38
CA ALA A 20 39.22 7.97 28.14
C ALA A 20 40.61 8.62 28.11
N ASP A 21 41.45 8.21 27.15
CA ASP A 21 42.67 8.93 26.81
C ASP A 21 42.51 9.53 25.41
N SER A 22 42.63 10.85 25.39
CA SER A 22 42.79 11.71 24.24
C SER A 22 44.20 11.60 23.68
N ALA A 23 44.34 11.32 22.38
CA ALA A 23 45.56 11.63 21.65
C ALA A 23 45.21 11.99 20.20
N ALA A 24 45.52 13.23 19.84
CA ALA A 24 45.53 13.74 18.48
C ALA A 24 46.58 13.00 17.66
N ILE A 25 46.22 12.55 16.45
CA ILE A 25 47.18 12.18 15.41
C ILE A 25 46.69 12.72 14.06
N GLU A 26 47.66 13.28 13.37
CA GLU A 26 47.65 14.12 12.19
C GLU A 26 47.04 13.47 10.93
N ASN A 27 46.51 14.36 10.07
CA ASN A 27 46.11 14.10 8.69
C ASN A 27 47.30 13.67 7.82
N PRO A 28 47.17 12.57 7.04
CA PRO A 28 47.90 12.42 5.80
C PRO A 28 46.93 12.46 4.62
N HIS A 29 47.10 13.47 3.76
CA HIS A 29 46.56 13.49 2.40
C HIS A 29 46.86 12.19 1.64
N PRO A 30 45.91 11.66 0.84
CA PRO A 30 46.26 10.94 -0.37
C PRO A 30 45.68 11.60 -1.62
N ARG A 31 46.62 11.96 -2.49
CA ARG A 31 46.68 11.85 -3.95
C ARG A 31 45.35 11.69 -4.73
N ARG A 32 45.21 12.59 -5.71
CA ARG A 32 44.28 12.55 -6.85
C ARG A 32 44.36 11.20 -7.57
N GLY A 33 43.23 10.50 -7.65
CA GLY A 33 42.94 9.45 -8.62
C GLY A 33 41.65 9.82 -9.35
N GLU A 34 41.68 9.74 -10.68
CA GLU A 34 40.58 10.05 -11.58
C GLU A 34 39.39 9.10 -11.37
N GLU A 35 38.23 9.64 -10.99
CA GLU A 35 36.95 8.94 -11.12
C GLU A 35 36.12 9.61 -12.24
N ARG A 36 35.86 8.82 -13.27
CA ARG A 36 35.00 9.17 -14.41
C ARG A 36 33.58 9.45 -13.89
N ARG A 37 33.14 10.71 -14.01
CA ARG A 37 31.74 11.08 -13.79
C ARG A 37 30.87 10.51 -14.90
N ASN A 38 30.05 9.50 -14.58
CA ASN A 38 28.84 9.22 -15.33
C ASN A 38 27.80 10.30 -14.99
N ASN A 39 27.52 11.18 -15.95
CA ASN A 39 26.43 12.15 -15.86
C ASN A 39 25.09 11.45 -16.09
N HIS A 40 24.38 11.11 -15.01
CA HIS A 40 22.92 10.97 -15.01
C HIS A 40 22.36 11.94 -13.98
N THR A 41 22.20 13.20 -14.37
CA THR A 41 21.46 14.20 -13.59
C THR A 41 19.96 13.99 -13.82
N GLY A 42 19.34 13.15 -13.00
CA GLY A 42 17.90 13.26 -12.72
C GLY A 42 17.68 14.57 -11.96
N ALA A 43 16.96 15.52 -12.56
CA ALA A 43 16.62 16.76 -11.88
C ALA A 43 15.60 16.46 -10.78
N LEU A 44 16.07 16.32 -9.54
CA LEU A 44 15.23 16.35 -8.34
C LEU A 44 14.62 17.74 -8.23
N PHE A 45 13.38 17.90 -8.69
CA PHE A 45 12.60 19.10 -8.41
C PHE A 45 12.16 19.07 -6.95
N SER A 46 12.40 20.16 -6.21
CA SER A 46 11.85 20.31 -4.85
C SER A 46 10.33 20.12 -4.88
N THR A 47 9.80 19.31 -3.95
CA THR A 47 8.36 19.07 -3.72
C THR A 47 7.53 20.36 -3.78
N ARG A 48 8.07 21.48 -3.29
CA ARG A 48 7.42 22.80 -3.36
C ARG A 48 7.16 23.29 -4.80
N LYS A 49 8.12 23.12 -5.71
CA LYS A 49 7.96 23.49 -7.14
C LYS A 49 6.97 22.56 -7.85
N ILE A 50 6.93 21.28 -7.47
CA ILE A 50 5.97 20.31 -8.01
C ILE A 50 4.54 20.72 -7.61
N LEU A 51 4.32 21.09 -6.35
CA LEU A 51 3.01 21.50 -5.84
C LEU A 51 2.51 22.82 -6.46
N GLU A 52 3.39 23.80 -6.63
CA GLU A 52 3.07 25.04 -7.35
C GLU A 52 2.67 24.76 -8.80
N TRP A 53 3.19 23.69 -9.41
CA TRP A 53 2.80 23.26 -10.76
C TRP A 53 1.47 22.51 -10.77
N SER A 54 1.23 21.62 -9.80
CA SER A 54 -0.01 20.83 -9.70
C SER A 54 -1.24 21.65 -9.31
N PHE A 55 -1.07 22.78 -8.60
CA PHE A 55 -2.17 23.63 -8.09
C PHE A 55 -2.12 25.10 -8.54
N GLY A 56 -0.98 25.63 -9.02
CA GLY A 56 -0.77 27.07 -9.23
C GLY A 56 -0.81 27.57 -10.69
N PHE A 57 -0.82 26.69 -11.69
CA PHE A 57 -1.02 27.07 -13.08
C PHE A 57 -2.02 26.13 -13.73
N GLY A 58 -3.06 26.68 -14.36
CA GLY A 58 -4.00 25.89 -15.15
C GLY A 58 -3.25 24.97 -16.09
N PHE A 59 -3.63 23.68 -16.07
CA PHE A 59 -3.14 22.63 -16.97
C PHE A 59 -3.42 23.00 -18.43
N ASN A 60 -2.68 23.95 -18.99
CA ASN A 60 -2.82 24.45 -20.37
C ASN A 60 -1.51 24.32 -21.16
N ARG A 61 -0.59 23.46 -20.71
CA ARG A 61 0.49 22.96 -21.55
C ARG A 61 0.59 21.45 -21.40
N LEU A 62 -0.32 20.77 -22.08
CA LEU A 62 -0.07 19.40 -22.55
C LEU A 62 1.30 19.39 -23.24
N PRO A 63 2.23 18.49 -22.85
CA PRO A 63 3.39 18.22 -23.69
C PRO A 63 2.88 17.82 -25.09
N ARG A 64 3.61 18.26 -26.13
CA ARG A 64 3.27 18.06 -27.54
C ARG A 64 2.70 16.65 -27.75
N ARG A 65 1.56 16.61 -28.46
CA ARG A 65 1.00 15.43 -29.11
C ARG A 65 2.18 14.59 -29.63
N LEU A 66 2.41 13.42 -29.05
CA LEU A 66 3.03 12.35 -29.83
C LEU A 66 2.06 12.18 -30.99
N ASP A 67 2.51 12.44 -32.22
CA ASP A 67 1.79 12.06 -33.42
C ASP A 67 1.69 10.54 -33.45
N MET A 68 0.73 10.00 -32.70
CA MET A 68 0.35 8.60 -32.68
C MET A 68 -0.54 8.36 -33.89
N ALA A 69 0.05 8.47 -35.08
CA ALA A 69 -0.49 7.95 -36.32
C ALA A 69 0.02 6.52 -36.54
N GLU A 70 -0.11 5.67 -35.52
CA GLU A 70 -0.04 4.22 -35.61
C GLU A 70 -1.18 3.70 -34.74
N LYS A 71 -1.93 2.69 -35.21
CA LYS A 71 -3.09 2.11 -34.51
C LYS A 71 -2.78 1.97 -33.01
N SER A 72 -3.34 2.83 -32.17
CA SER A 72 -3.06 2.76 -30.73
C SER A 72 -3.63 1.44 -30.22
N MET A 73 -2.77 0.48 -29.89
CA MET A 73 -3.20 -0.73 -29.22
C MET A 73 -3.82 -0.33 -27.87
N ASP A 74 -5.08 -0.72 -27.67
CA ASP A 74 -5.76 -0.53 -26.40
C ASP A 74 -5.27 -1.62 -25.43
N PHE A 75 -4.33 -1.25 -24.55
CA PHE A 75 -3.72 -2.16 -23.58
C PHE A 75 -4.61 -2.46 -22.35
N ARG A 76 -5.82 -1.91 -22.31
CA ARG A 76 -6.78 -2.19 -21.23
C ARG A 76 -7.32 -3.62 -21.37
N PRO A 77 -7.50 -4.39 -20.28
CA PRO A 77 -8.09 -5.72 -20.37
C PRO A 77 -9.49 -5.72 -21.00
N GLU A 78 -9.88 -6.81 -21.65
CA GLU A 78 -11.13 -6.92 -22.43
C GLU A 78 -12.37 -6.45 -21.66
N LYS A 79 -12.52 -6.87 -20.39
CA LYS A 79 -13.64 -6.47 -19.53
C LYS A 79 -13.66 -4.96 -19.24
N VAL A 80 -12.49 -4.33 -19.15
CA VAL A 80 -12.37 -2.88 -18.98
C VAL A 80 -12.82 -2.17 -20.26
N GLN A 81 -12.38 -2.64 -21.44
CA GLN A 81 -12.80 -2.08 -22.73
C GLN A 81 -14.31 -2.19 -22.94
N GLN A 82 -14.91 -3.34 -22.61
CA GLN A 82 -16.35 -3.58 -22.71
C GLN A 82 -17.15 -2.67 -21.78
N ARG A 83 -16.67 -2.46 -20.55
CA ARG A 83 -17.38 -1.67 -19.54
C ARG A 83 -17.23 -0.17 -19.73
N PHE A 84 -16.07 0.28 -20.20
CA PHE A 84 -15.74 1.69 -20.40
C PHE A 84 -15.34 1.95 -21.87
N PRO A 85 -16.27 1.75 -22.82
CA PRO A 85 -16.00 1.96 -24.23
C PRO A 85 -15.64 3.43 -24.47
N GLY A 86 -14.55 3.66 -25.20
CA GLY A 86 -14.06 5.01 -25.52
C GLY A 86 -13.35 5.75 -24.37
N SER A 87 -13.28 5.19 -23.17
CA SER A 87 -12.47 5.76 -22.09
C SER A 87 -10.99 5.77 -22.45
N LEU A 88 -10.31 6.89 -22.16
CA LEU A 88 -8.86 7.05 -22.35
C LEU A 88 -8.07 6.82 -21.06
N ALA A 89 -8.74 6.51 -19.95
CA ALA A 89 -8.07 6.23 -18.69
C ALA A 89 -7.18 4.97 -18.85
N PRO A 90 -5.88 5.05 -18.54
CA PRO A 90 -4.93 3.95 -18.74
C PRO A 90 -5.04 2.87 -17.64
N LEU A 91 -6.25 2.33 -17.44
CA LEU A 91 -6.52 1.20 -16.54
C LEU A 91 -6.05 -0.10 -17.20
N ILE A 92 -4.85 -0.55 -16.84
CA ILE A 92 -4.21 -1.72 -17.45
C ILE A 92 -4.07 -2.88 -16.46
N ASN A 93 -3.57 -4.01 -16.95
CA ASN A 93 -3.26 -5.18 -16.14
C ASN A 93 -2.17 -4.86 -15.10
N GLY A 94 -2.43 -5.17 -13.81
CA GLY A 94 -1.47 -4.93 -12.72
C GLY A 94 -0.11 -5.62 -12.92
N LYS A 95 -0.08 -6.72 -13.68
CA LYS A 95 1.15 -7.46 -14.00
C LYS A 95 2.17 -6.59 -14.72
N ALA A 96 1.71 -5.66 -15.58
CA ALA A 96 2.59 -4.73 -16.28
C ALA A 96 3.27 -3.74 -15.31
N LEU A 97 2.54 -3.28 -14.29
CA LEU A 97 3.08 -2.38 -13.26
C LEU A 97 4.14 -3.10 -12.42
N LEU A 98 3.85 -4.33 -11.98
CA LEU A 98 4.79 -5.13 -11.18
C LEU A 98 6.05 -5.49 -11.98
N THR A 99 5.89 -5.87 -13.25
CA THR A 99 7.03 -6.15 -14.15
C THR A 99 7.92 -4.93 -14.29
N ALA A 100 7.34 -3.74 -14.50
CA ALA A 100 8.09 -2.49 -14.59
C ALA A 100 8.78 -2.12 -13.27
N ALA A 101 8.12 -2.34 -12.13
CA ALA A 101 8.71 -2.13 -10.81
C ALA A 101 9.92 -3.05 -10.59
N ARG A 102 9.79 -4.35 -10.88
CA ARG A 102 10.91 -5.31 -10.81
C ARG A 102 12.06 -4.90 -11.71
N ALA A 103 11.78 -4.56 -12.98
CA ALA A 103 12.80 -4.14 -13.96
C ALA A 103 13.33 -2.72 -13.72
N GLY A 104 12.68 -1.93 -12.87
CA GLY A 104 13.05 -0.56 -12.51
C GLY A 104 13.70 -0.45 -11.13
N ASN A 105 13.89 -1.56 -10.43
CA ASN A 105 14.27 -1.59 -9.01
C ASN A 105 13.40 -0.64 -8.17
N GLY A 106 12.09 -0.84 -8.28
CA GLY A 106 11.08 -0.06 -7.58
C GLY A 106 9.95 -0.92 -7.04
N MET A 107 8.97 -0.24 -6.46
CA MET A 107 7.79 -0.82 -5.84
C MET A 107 6.56 0.02 -6.22
N ILE A 108 5.44 -0.66 -6.44
CA ILE A 108 4.14 -0.03 -6.71
C ILE A 108 3.44 0.24 -5.39
N MET A 109 3.09 1.50 -5.16
CA MET A 109 2.19 1.86 -4.07
C MET A 109 0.78 1.36 -4.40
N ALA A 110 0.21 0.57 -3.50
CA ALA A 110 -1.19 0.18 -3.54
C ALA A 110 -1.94 0.92 -2.44
N THR A 111 -3.07 1.53 -2.79
CA THR A 111 -3.74 2.53 -1.95
C THR A 111 -5.17 2.12 -1.68
N ASN A 112 -5.48 1.71 -0.45
CA ASN A 112 -6.87 1.39 -0.08
C ASN A 112 -7.71 2.66 -0.02
N ILE A 113 -8.73 2.73 -0.86
CA ILE A 113 -9.62 3.89 -0.96
C ILE A 113 -10.87 3.68 -0.11
N ARG A 114 -10.73 3.94 1.19
CA ARG A 114 -11.87 3.93 2.15
C ARG A 114 -12.76 5.16 2.03
N CYS A 115 -12.19 6.26 1.53
CA CYS A 115 -12.88 7.52 1.29
C CYS A 115 -12.49 8.06 -0.10
N ARG A 116 -13.42 8.74 -0.76
CA ARG A 116 -13.24 9.32 -2.11
C ARG A 116 -12.28 10.52 -2.13
N LEU A 117 -12.27 11.29 -1.06
CA LEU A 117 -11.62 12.61 -0.97
C LEU A 117 -10.10 12.64 -1.28
N PRO A 118 -9.26 11.68 -0.82
CA PRO A 118 -7.83 11.72 -1.09
C PRO A 118 -7.45 11.35 -2.53
N VAL A 119 -8.36 10.72 -3.31
CA VAL A 119 -8.05 10.16 -4.64
C VAL A 119 -7.60 11.22 -5.64
N GLU A 120 -8.19 12.41 -5.62
CA GLU A 120 -7.75 13.51 -6.50
C GLU A 120 -6.28 13.87 -6.26
N GLY A 121 -5.84 13.92 -5.01
CA GLY A 121 -4.45 14.20 -4.67
C GLY A 121 -3.50 13.13 -5.18
N ILE A 122 -3.88 11.86 -5.01
CA ILE A 122 -3.09 10.70 -5.47
C ILE A 122 -2.96 10.69 -7.00
N ILE A 123 -4.05 10.92 -7.73
CA ILE A 123 -4.02 11.00 -9.21
C ILE A 123 -3.12 12.16 -9.65
N ARG A 124 -3.25 13.34 -9.06
CA ARG A 124 -2.41 14.50 -9.39
C ARG A 124 -0.92 14.22 -9.14
N ALA A 125 -0.59 13.60 -8.01
CA ALA A 125 0.78 13.18 -7.71
C ALA A 125 1.30 12.21 -8.77
N SER A 126 0.53 11.15 -9.07
CA SER A 126 0.87 10.13 -10.07
C SER A 126 1.10 10.74 -11.45
N MET A 127 0.20 11.61 -11.92
CA MET A 127 0.35 12.34 -13.18
C MET A 127 1.59 13.24 -13.21
N THR A 128 1.88 13.91 -12.10
CA THR A 128 2.98 14.88 -12.04
C THR A 128 4.34 14.19 -11.99
N THR A 129 4.43 13.02 -11.36
CA THR A 129 5.68 12.27 -11.21
C THR A 129 5.86 11.15 -12.25
N GLY A 130 4.82 10.82 -13.01
CA GLY A 130 4.83 9.65 -13.90
C GLY A 130 4.90 8.33 -13.13
N ALA A 131 4.47 8.32 -11.86
CA ALA A 131 4.48 7.12 -11.03
C ALA A 131 3.18 6.33 -11.19
N PRO A 132 3.24 5.06 -11.62
CA PRO A 132 2.07 4.18 -11.66
C PRO A 132 1.59 3.83 -10.25
N VAL A 133 0.30 3.57 -10.10
CA VAL A 133 -0.35 3.33 -8.81
C VAL A 133 -1.41 2.23 -8.92
N MET A 134 -1.60 1.46 -7.84
CA MET A 134 -2.73 0.55 -7.69
C MET A 134 -3.78 1.15 -6.77
N TYR A 135 -4.99 1.36 -7.27
CA TYR A 135 -6.13 1.71 -6.42
C TYR A 135 -6.78 0.42 -5.93
N GLU A 136 -6.86 0.23 -4.63
CA GLU A 136 -7.33 -1.03 -4.07
C GLU A 136 -8.49 -0.87 -3.10
N ILE A 137 -9.28 -1.92 -2.97
CA ILE A 137 -10.35 -2.03 -1.99
C ILE A 137 -10.46 -3.48 -1.51
N ALA A 138 -10.47 -3.67 -0.20
CA ALA A 138 -10.54 -4.99 0.40
C ALA A 138 -11.97 -5.53 0.43
N LYS A 139 -12.15 -6.87 0.44
CA LYS A 139 -13.47 -7.49 0.68
C LYS A 139 -14.14 -6.94 1.93
N SER A 140 -13.37 -6.74 3.00
CA SER A 140 -13.91 -6.16 4.25
C SER A 140 -14.31 -4.70 4.09
N GLU A 141 -13.60 -3.91 3.28
CA GLU A 141 -13.85 -2.49 3.04
C GLU A 141 -15.17 -2.24 2.31
N LEU A 142 -15.64 -3.20 1.49
CA LEU A 142 -16.97 -3.14 0.88
C LEU A 142 -18.12 -3.12 1.91
N SER A 143 -17.89 -3.57 3.15
CA SER A 143 -18.91 -3.55 4.20
C SER A 143 -19.00 -2.23 4.99
N TYR A 144 -18.00 -1.37 4.86
CA TYR A 144 -17.91 -0.13 5.64
C TYR A 144 -17.47 1.09 4.82
N THR A 145 -17.59 0.98 3.50
CA THR A 145 -17.45 2.08 2.54
C THR A 145 -18.69 2.11 1.65
N GLN A 146 -18.92 3.21 0.95
CA GLN A 146 -20.05 3.34 0.02
C GLN A 146 -19.83 2.62 -1.34
N PHE A 147 -18.81 1.78 -1.43
CA PHE A 147 -18.43 1.15 -2.68
C PHE A 147 -19.02 -0.24 -2.81
N THR A 148 -19.50 -0.53 -4.02
CA THR A 148 -19.61 -1.89 -4.56
C THR A 148 -18.41 -2.10 -5.50
N PRO A 149 -18.08 -3.35 -5.91
CA PRO A 149 -17.03 -3.56 -6.91
C PRO A 149 -17.24 -2.70 -8.15
N ALA A 150 -18.48 -2.65 -8.64
CA ALA A 150 -18.88 -1.88 -9.81
C ALA A 150 -18.69 -0.36 -9.62
N SER A 151 -19.15 0.21 -8.50
CA SER A 151 -19.06 1.65 -8.27
C SER A 151 -17.64 2.09 -7.94
N PHE A 152 -16.80 1.20 -7.40
CA PHE A 152 -15.40 1.45 -7.14
C PHE A 152 -14.61 1.70 -8.43
N VAL A 153 -14.64 0.75 -9.37
CA VAL A 153 -13.91 0.88 -10.65
C VAL A 153 -14.42 2.10 -11.43
N ALA A 154 -15.74 2.30 -11.49
CA ALA A 154 -16.33 3.45 -12.17
C ALA A 154 -15.89 4.79 -11.55
N PHE A 155 -15.77 4.87 -10.22
CA PHE A 155 -15.24 6.04 -9.54
C PHE A 155 -13.78 6.31 -9.94
N ILE A 156 -12.90 5.30 -9.86
CA ILE A 156 -11.47 5.48 -10.20
C ILE A 156 -11.27 5.89 -11.66
N VAL A 157 -11.97 5.25 -12.61
CA VAL A 157 -11.91 5.60 -14.03
C VAL A 157 -12.37 7.04 -14.23
N ARG A 158 -13.55 7.41 -13.69
CA ARG A 158 -14.11 8.76 -13.83
C ARG A 158 -13.19 9.83 -13.24
N GLU A 159 -12.58 9.61 -12.08
CA GLU A 159 -11.68 10.60 -11.49
C GLU A 159 -10.39 10.77 -12.30
N ASN A 160 -9.86 9.67 -12.87
CA ASN A 160 -8.71 9.75 -13.78
C ASN A 160 -9.06 10.53 -15.06
N GLU A 161 -10.22 10.27 -15.66
CA GLU A 161 -10.70 11.02 -16.84
C GLU A 161 -10.94 12.49 -16.53
N ARG A 162 -11.63 12.79 -15.42
CA ARG A 162 -11.92 14.15 -14.97
C ARG A 162 -10.64 14.97 -14.80
N LEU A 163 -9.57 14.34 -14.32
CA LEU A 163 -8.27 14.97 -14.12
C LEU A 163 -7.37 14.92 -15.37
N GLY A 164 -7.80 14.26 -16.44
CA GLY A 164 -7.09 14.19 -17.71
C GLY A 164 -5.92 13.20 -17.73
N ASN A 165 -5.92 12.18 -16.86
CA ASN A 165 -4.92 11.12 -16.94
C ASN A 165 -5.19 10.20 -18.13
N ALA A 166 -4.39 10.36 -19.18
CA ALA A 166 -4.39 9.48 -20.36
C ALA A 166 -3.03 8.80 -20.59
N ARG A 167 -2.08 8.92 -19.64
CA ARG A 167 -0.68 8.52 -19.85
C ARG A 167 -0.03 7.77 -18.70
N VAL A 168 -0.42 7.98 -17.46
CA VAL A 168 0.21 7.30 -16.32
C VAL A 168 -0.62 6.07 -15.99
N PRO A 169 -0.13 4.86 -16.27
CA PRO A 169 -0.91 3.64 -16.12
C PRO A 169 -1.20 3.36 -14.65
N PHE A 170 -2.40 2.85 -14.41
CA PHE A 170 -2.83 2.40 -13.10
C PHE A 170 -3.55 1.07 -13.20
N ALA A 171 -3.67 0.37 -12.07
CA ALA A 171 -4.48 -0.83 -11.97
C ALA A 171 -5.51 -0.68 -10.83
N VAL A 172 -6.59 -1.45 -10.93
CA VAL A 172 -7.58 -1.57 -9.85
C VAL A 172 -7.43 -2.96 -9.24
N HIS A 173 -7.05 -3.00 -7.96
CA HIS A 173 -6.69 -4.21 -7.23
C HIS A 173 -7.78 -4.61 -6.23
N ALA A 174 -8.20 -5.88 -6.29
CA ALA A 174 -9.13 -6.47 -5.33
C ALA A 174 -8.32 -7.00 -4.14
N ASP A 175 -8.24 -6.19 -3.09
CA ASP A 175 -7.40 -6.49 -1.92
C ASP A 175 -8.08 -7.50 -0.99
N HIS A 176 -7.28 -8.25 -0.21
CA HIS A 176 -7.73 -9.24 0.78
C HIS A 176 -9.10 -9.87 0.50
N ILE A 177 -9.21 -10.66 -0.57
CA ILE A 177 -10.41 -11.45 -0.86
C ILE A 177 -10.43 -12.63 0.11
N SER A 178 -10.78 -12.31 1.37
CA SER A 178 -10.60 -13.22 2.49
C SER A 178 -11.52 -14.44 2.43
N VAL A 179 -10.94 -15.60 2.64
CA VAL A 179 -11.58 -16.92 2.79
C VAL A 179 -11.21 -17.44 4.17
N LYS A 180 -12.17 -17.46 5.10
CA LYS A 180 -11.88 -17.82 6.49
C LYS A 180 -12.16 -19.29 6.80
N LYS A 181 -12.94 -19.92 5.94
CA LYS A 181 -13.36 -21.32 6.04
C LYS A 181 -13.76 -21.84 4.65
N PRO A 182 -13.72 -23.15 4.38
CA PRO A 182 -14.04 -23.71 3.07
C PRO A 182 -15.44 -23.34 2.58
N GLU A 183 -16.40 -23.15 3.48
CA GLU A 183 -17.78 -22.79 3.14
C GLU A 183 -17.91 -21.37 2.56
N ASP A 184 -16.89 -20.51 2.72
CA ASP A 184 -16.88 -19.17 2.15
C ASP A 184 -16.58 -19.19 0.64
N VAL A 185 -15.94 -20.26 0.12
CA VAL A 185 -15.44 -20.37 -1.26
C VAL A 185 -16.51 -20.02 -2.31
N PRO A 186 -17.76 -20.56 -2.26
CA PRO A 186 -18.77 -20.21 -3.25
C PRO A 186 -19.15 -18.72 -3.25
N SER A 187 -19.25 -18.10 -2.05
CA SER A 187 -19.56 -16.67 -1.93
C SER A 187 -18.41 -15.79 -2.44
N VAL A 188 -17.18 -16.25 -2.23
CA VAL A 188 -15.97 -15.57 -2.69
C VAL A 188 -15.81 -15.70 -4.21
N ALA A 189 -16.12 -16.86 -4.78
CA ALA A 189 -16.15 -17.04 -6.23
C ALA A 189 -17.14 -16.08 -6.91
N ALA A 190 -18.31 -15.89 -6.31
CA ALA A 190 -19.28 -14.90 -6.79
C ALA A 190 -18.74 -13.46 -6.72
N LEU A 191 -18.07 -13.08 -5.63
CA LEU A 191 -17.43 -11.77 -5.50
C LEU A 191 -16.32 -11.57 -6.55
N ILE A 192 -15.48 -12.57 -6.80
CA ILE A 192 -14.45 -12.52 -7.84
C ILE A 192 -15.09 -12.32 -9.22
N ALA A 193 -16.19 -13.02 -9.52
CA ALA A 193 -16.92 -12.84 -10.77
C ALA A 193 -17.47 -11.40 -10.90
N ASP A 194 -18.03 -10.84 -9.83
CA ASP A 194 -18.49 -9.45 -9.78
C ASP A 194 -17.34 -8.45 -9.98
N GLN A 195 -16.17 -8.71 -9.39
CA GLN A 195 -14.96 -7.88 -9.54
C GLN A 195 -14.40 -7.96 -10.96
N LEU A 196 -14.36 -9.14 -11.57
CA LEU A 196 -13.99 -9.30 -12.99
C LEU A 196 -14.95 -8.55 -13.91
N ALA A 197 -16.26 -8.67 -13.68
CA ALA A 197 -17.28 -7.91 -14.40
C ALA A 197 -17.21 -6.40 -14.11
N ALA A 198 -16.69 -6.01 -12.94
CA ALA A 198 -16.44 -4.63 -12.57
C ALA A 198 -15.26 -4.00 -13.30
N GLY A 199 -14.33 -4.79 -13.85
CA GLY A 199 -13.12 -4.32 -14.51
C GLY A 199 -11.92 -4.19 -13.55
N PHE A 200 -11.89 -4.97 -12.48
CA PHE A 200 -10.65 -5.15 -11.70
C PHE A 200 -9.56 -5.77 -12.58
N THR A 201 -8.31 -5.37 -12.37
CA THR A 201 -7.17 -5.77 -13.21
C THR A 201 -6.02 -6.39 -12.42
N SER A 202 -6.20 -6.58 -11.11
CA SER A 202 -5.30 -7.27 -10.18
C SER A 202 -6.10 -7.77 -8.97
N PHE A 203 -5.71 -8.90 -8.38
CA PHE A 203 -6.49 -9.58 -7.32
C PHE A 203 -5.56 -10.16 -6.25
N ALA A 204 -5.94 -10.05 -4.98
CA ALA A 204 -5.30 -10.74 -3.85
C ALA A 204 -6.27 -11.74 -3.22
N ILE A 205 -6.02 -13.04 -3.41
CA ILE A 205 -6.79 -14.09 -2.71
C ILE A 205 -6.11 -14.36 -1.37
N ASP A 206 -6.85 -14.12 -0.31
CA ASP A 206 -6.36 -14.30 1.06
C ASP A 206 -7.13 -15.46 1.71
N ALA A 207 -6.55 -16.66 1.64
CA ALA A 207 -7.05 -17.82 2.35
C ALA A 207 -6.12 -18.22 3.52
N SER A 208 -5.29 -17.27 3.97
CA SER A 208 -4.22 -17.47 4.95
C SER A 208 -4.73 -17.71 6.38
N HIS A 209 -6.03 -17.50 6.63
CA HIS A 209 -6.69 -17.82 7.90
C HIS A 209 -6.99 -19.31 8.10
N MET A 210 -6.88 -20.13 7.04
CA MET A 210 -7.11 -21.57 7.07
C MET A 210 -5.79 -22.34 6.99
N PRO A 211 -5.69 -23.58 7.52
CA PRO A 211 -4.55 -24.49 7.34
C PRO A 211 -3.95 -24.44 5.93
N ASN A 212 -2.63 -24.48 5.81
CA ASN A 212 -1.91 -24.24 4.56
C ASN A 212 -2.44 -25.09 3.37
N GLU A 213 -2.85 -26.34 3.61
CA GLU A 213 -3.47 -27.21 2.60
C GLU A 213 -4.86 -26.73 2.17
N GLN A 214 -5.65 -26.18 3.09
CA GLN A 214 -6.96 -25.59 2.79
C GLN A 214 -6.81 -24.23 2.10
N ASN A 215 -5.81 -23.43 2.50
CA ASN A 215 -5.41 -22.22 1.80
C ASN A 215 -5.09 -22.56 0.33
N LEU A 216 -4.19 -23.52 0.12
CA LEU A 216 -3.79 -23.99 -1.21
C LEU A 216 -5.01 -24.44 -2.04
N ALA A 217 -5.87 -25.28 -1.48
CA ALA A 217 -7.06 -25.77 -2.16
C ALA A 217 -8.01 -24.62 -2.58
N ALA A 218 -8.26 -23.67 -1.68
CA ALA A 218 -9.13 -22.52 -1.96
C ALA A 218 -8.52 -21.62 -3.05
N VAL A 219 -7.21 -21.33 -2.99
CA VAL A 219 -6.53 -20.52 -4.01
C VAL A 219 -6.54 -21.22 -5.37
N LEU A 220 -6.28 -22.53 -5.42
CA LEU A 220 -6.31 -23.31 -6.67
C LEU A 220 -7.70 -23.31 -7.34
N GLU A 221 -8.77 -23.17 -6.57
CA GLU A 221 -10.13 -23.04 -7.10
C GLU A 221 -10.41 -21.60 -7.56
N LEU A 222 -10.19 -20.64 -6.67
CA LEU A 222 -10.61 -19.24 -6.83
C LEU A 222 -9.75 -18.45 -7.82
N ALA A 223 -8.47 -18.82 -8.00
CA ALA A 223 -7.55 -18.12 -8.89
C ALA A 223 -7.79 -18.41 -10.38
N ARG A 224 -8.43 -19.54 -10.72
CA ARG A 224 -8.63 -19.98 -12.12
C ARG A 224 -9.23 -18.91 -13.04
N PRO A 225 -10.35 -18.25 -12.70
CA PRO A 225 -10.92 -17.21 -13.57
C PRO A 225 -10.01 -15.98 -13.72
N ILE A 226 -9.20 -15.65 -12.70
CA ILE A 226 -8.26 -14.52 -12.74
C ILE A 226 -7.09 -14.83 -13.68
N VAL A 227 -6.49 -16.03 -13.54
CA VAL A 227 -5.41 -16.51 -14.40
C VAL A 227 -5.88 -16.70 -15.84
N ALA A 228 -7.10 -17.23 -16.04
CA ALA A 228 -7.69 -17.37 -17.38
C ALA A 228 -7.91 -16.01 -18.06
N ALA A 229 -8.17 -14.95 -17.30
CA ALA A 229 -8.24 -13.58 -17.81
C ALA A 229 -6.84 -12.93 -18.00
N GLY A 230 -5.76 -13.63 -17.66
CA GLY A 230 -4.38 -13.15 -17.73
C GLY A 230 -4.04 -12.06 -16.71
N LEU A 231 -4.90 -11.82 -15.72
CA LEU A 231 -4.78 -10.71 -14.78
C LEU A 231 -3.78 -11.02 -13.66
N SER A 232 -3.34 -9.96 -12.99
CA SER A 232 -2.39 -10.09 -11.89
C SER A 232 -2.99 -10.79 -10.68
N LEU A 233 -2.20 -11.67 -10.07
CA LEU A 233 -2.59 -12.47 -8.92
C LEU A 233 -1.59 -12.32 -7.78
N GLU A 234 -2.10 -11.96 -6.62
CA GLU A 234 -1.44 -11.98 -5.33
C GLU A 234 -2.11 -13.06 -4.47
N VAL A 235 -1.32 -13.76 -3.68
CA VAL A 235 -1.78 -14.78 -2.72
C VAL A 235 -1.15 -14.51 -1.36
N GLU A 236 -1.76 -15.00 -0.28
CA GLU A 236 -1.30 -14.70 1.08
C GLU A 236 -1.02 -15.97 1.90
N LEU A 237 0.01 -15.90 2.74
CA LEU A 237 0.41 -16.96 3.65
C LEU A 237 0.88 -16.38 4.99
N GLY A 238 0.46 -16.97 6.11
CA GLY A 238 0.99 -16.63 7.45
C GLY A 238 0.01 -15.98 8.45
N GLU A 239 -1.31 -16.04 8.26
CA GLU A 239 -2.25 -15.49 9.27
C GLU A 239 -2.66 -16.53 10.34
N ILE A 240 -2.48 -17.83 10.09
CA ILE A 240 -2.83 -18.86 11.09
C ILE A 240 -1.93 -18.73 12.32
N GLY A 241 -2.55 -18.59 13.48
CA GLY A 241 -1.83 -18.54 14.75
C GLY A 241 -1.13 -17.21 15.02
N ALA A 242 -1.25 -16.24 14.10
CA ALA A 242 -0.75 -14.89 14.28
C ALA A 242 -1.38 -14.25 15.52
N LYS A 243 -0.54 -13.89 16.50
CA LYS A 243 -0.96 -13.03 17.62
C LYS A 243 -0.23 -11.70 17.49
N SER A 244 -0.99 -10.61 17.56
CA SER A 244 -0.43 -9.25 17.49
C SER A 244 0.73 -9.09 18.48
N GLY A 245 1.94 -8.88 17.95
CA GLY A 245 3.16 -8.66 18.75
C GLY A 245 3.92 -9.93 19.18
N SER A 246 3.61 -11.11 18.62
CA SER A 246 4.46 -12.31 18.75
C SER A 246 5.02 -12.74 17.39
N ALA A 247 6.08 -13.55 17.41
CA ALA A 247 6.61 -14.22 16.21
C ALA A 247 5.83 -15.51 15.87
N GLU A 248 4.81 -15.88 16.67
CA GLU A 248 3.93 -16.99 16.34
C GLU A 248 3.09 -16.60 15.11
N GLY A 249 3.07 -17.47 14.11
CA GLY A 249 2.36 -17.23 12.85
C GLY A 249 3.17 -16.50 11.78
N PHE A 250 4.42 -16.11 12.03
CA PHE A 250 5.24 -15.57 10.94
C PHE A 250 5.42 -16.61 9.83
N THR A 251 5.29 -16.15 8.59
CA THR A 251 5.60 -16.97 7.42
C THR A 251 7.06 -17.40 7.50
N ASN A 252 7.36 -18.67 7.25
CA ASN A 252 8.73 -19.15 7.13
C ASN A 252 9.09 -19.49 5.68
N PRO A 253 10.39 -19.50 5.31
CA PRO A 253 10.83 -19.74 3.94
C PRO A 253 10.38 -21.10 3.37
N GLU A 254 10.40 -22.15 4.19
CA GLU A 254 10.04 -23.51 3.75
C GLU A 254 8.54 -23.62 3.41
N GLU A 255 7.68 -23.01 4.22
CA GLU A 255 6.24 -22.93 3.94
C GLU A 255 5.94 -22.12 2.68
N ALA A 256 6.63 -21.00 2.48
CA ALA A 256 6.46 -20.17 1.29
C ALA A 256 6.93 -20.91 0.02
N GLU A 257 8.09 -21.58 0.07
CA GLU A 257 8.59 -22.42 -1.01
C GLU A 257 7.58 -23.52 -1.37
N TRP A 258 7.11 -24.27 -0.36
CA TRP A 258 6.11 -25.33 -0.56
C TRP A 258 4.85 -24.76 -1.19
N PHE A 259 4.31 -23.67 -0.64
CA PHE A 259 3.03 -23.11 -1.10
C PHE A 259 3.09 -22.64 -2.55
N ILE A 260 4.13 -21.89 -2.92
CA ILE A 260 4.31 -21.40 -4.29
C ILE A 260 4.56 -22.57 -5.25
N ARG A 261 5.38 -23.56 -4.87
CA ARG A 261 5.62 -24.75 -5.68
C ARG A 261 4.32 -25.50 -5.97
N GLU A 262 3.51 -25.76 -4.96
CA GLU A 262 2.26 -26.51 -5.14
C GLU A 262 1.20 -25.73 -5.93
N LEU A 263 1.15 -24.40 -5.77
CA LEU A 263 0.31 -23.54 -6.63
C LEU A 263 0.70 -23.69 -8.10
N VAL A 264 2.00 -23.59 -8.41
CA VAL A 264 2.51 -23.70 -9.78
C VAL A 264 2.26 -25.09 -10.34
N ASN A 265 2.47 -26.15 -9.55
CA ASN A 265 2.12 -27.53 -9.94
C ASN A 265 0.62 -27.67 -10.27
N GLY A 266 -0.23 -26.94 -9.55
CA GLY A 266 -1.68 -26.88 -9.79
C GLY A 266 -2.10 -25.95 -10.94
N GLY A 267 -1.15 -25.34 -11.65
CA GLY A 267 -1.39 -24.46 -12.80
C GLY A 267 -1.68 -23.00 -12.44
N ILE A 268 -1.44 -22.59 -11.20
CA ILE A 268 -1.63 -21.22 -10.73
C ILE A 268 -0.27 -20.58 -10.44
N HIS A 269 0.07 -19.54 -11.18
CA HIS A 269 1.33 -18.82 -11.00
C HIS A 269 1.03 -17.40 -10.50
N PRO A 270 1.18 -17.12 -9.19
CA PRO A 270 1.02 -15.77 -8.67
C PRO A 270 2.16 -14.85 -9.13
N ASP A 271 1.92 -13.55 -9.11
CA ASP A 271 2.95 -12.52 -9.28
C ASP A 271 3.56 -12.14 -7.92
N LEU A 272 2.74 -12.17 -6.87
CA LEU A 272 3.08 -11.71 -5.54
C LEU A 272 2.67 -12.72 -4.47
N LEU A 273 3.50 -12.84 -3.44
CA LEU A 273 3.17 -13.47 -2.17
C LEU A 273 3.13 -12.39 -1.08
N ALA A 274 1.97 -12.21 -0.46
CA ALA A 274 1.84 -11.50 0.79
C ALA A 274 2.23 -12.41 1.96
N ILE A 275 2.99 -11.87 2.90
CA ILE A 275 3.58 -12.61 4.02
C ILE A 275 3.28 -11.93 5.35
N ASN A 276 3.19 -12.74 6.41
CA ASN A 276 3.25 -12.23 7.77
C ASN A 276 4.70 -12.18 8.25
N ASN A 277 5.26 -10.97 8.29
CA ASN A 277 6.61 -10.69 8.78
C ASN A 277 6.63 -9.76 9.99
N GLY A 278 5.50 -9.62 10.69
CA GLY A 278 5.36 -8.75 11.86
C GLY A 278 4.73 -7.37 11.59
N SER A 279 4.30 -7.08 10.36
CA SER A 279 3.48 -5.91 10.08
C SER A 279 2.13 -5.98 10.81
N VAL A 280 1.62 -4.83 11.24
CA VAL A 280 0.27 -4.71 11.84
C VAL A 280 -0.55 -3.70 11.04
N HIS A 281 -1.79 -4.04 10.73
CA HIS A 281 -2.70 -3.16 10.01
C HIS A 281 -3.29 -2.09 10.94
N GLY A 282 -3.22 -0.83 10.51
CA GLY A 282 -3.91 0.27 11.19
C GLY A 282 -2.97 1.24 11.88
N THR A 283 -3.44 1.80 12.98
CA THR A 283 -2.71 2.74 13.82
C THR A 283 -1.97 1.95 14.90
N TYR A 284 -0.69 2.23 15.09
CA TYR A 284 0.05 1.76 16.27
C TYR A 284 -0.35 2.61 17.48
N PHE A 285 -0.83 1.96 18.54
CA PHE A 285 -1.27 2.61 19.77
C PHE A 285 -0.23 2.48 20.89
N GLY A 286 -0.11 3.50 21.73
CA GLY A 286 0.80 3.48 22.89
C GLY A 286 2.26 3.34 22.47
N ALA A 287 2.97 2.37 23.07
CA ALA A 287 4.38 2.09 22.78
C ALA A 287 4.60 1.13 21.59
N SER A 288 3.52 0.64 20.96
CA SER A 288 3.64 -0.21 19.78
C SER A 288 4.22 0.57 18.61
N HIS A 289 5.01 -0.13 17.79
CA HIS A 289 5.60 0.39 16.57
C HIS A 289 5.56 -0.67 15.48
N GLU A 290 5.96 -0.26 14.28
CA GLU A 290 6.16 -1.14 13.13
C GLU A 290 7.11 -2.32 13.52
N GLY A 291 6.73 -3.56 13.21
CA GLY A 291 7.42 -4.81 13.54
C GLY A 291 8.00 -5.63 12.36
N ILE A 292 7.95 -5.15 11.11
CA ILE A 292 8.43 -5.78 9.88
C ILE A 292 9.88 -6.25 10.02
N GLN A 293 10.07 -7.56 9.85
CA GLN A 293 11.35 -8.26 9.86
C GLN A 293 11.90 -8.41 8.43
N LEU A 294 12.82 -7.52 8.05
CA LEU A 294 13.36 -7.50 6.70
C LEU A 294 14.26 -8.71 6.39
N ASP A 295 15.08 -9.16 7.33
CA ASP A 295 15.94 -10.34 7.09
C ASP A 295 15.11 -11.63 6.87
N LEU A 296 14.00 -11.77 7.59
CA LEU A 296 13.02 -12.84 7.33
C LEU A 296 12.39 -12.68 5.94
N THR A 297 11.97 -11.46 5.59
CA THR A 297 11.39 -11.14 4.27
C THR A 297 12.34 -11.52 3.14
N ARG A 298 13.63 -11.22 3.27
CA ARG A 298 14.65 -11.63 2.29
C ARG A 298 14.74 -13.14 2.17
N SER A 299 14.79 -13.84 3.30
CA SER A 299 14.89 -15.30 3.32
C SER A 299 13.70 -15.96 2.62
N ILE A 300 12.49 -15.43 2.82
CA ILE A 300 11.28 -15.90 2.13
C ILE A 300 11.34 -15.57 0.63
N TRP A 301 11.71 -14.33 0.29
CA TRP A 301 11.82 -13.91 -1.11
C TRP A 301 12.80 -14.76 -1.90
N GLU A 302 13.98 -15.04 -1.33
CA GLU A 302 15.01 -15.92 -1.91
C GLU A 302 14.48 -17.34 -2.12
N ALA A 303 13.71 -17.89 -1.18
CA ALA A 303 13.12 -19.23 -1.28
C ALA A 303 12.08 -19.36 -2.40
N ILE A 304 11.34 -18.30 -2.72
CA ILE A 304 10.30 -18.32 -3.78
C ILE A 304 10.81 -17.85 -5.15
N GLN A 305 12.07 -17.41 -5.27
CA GLN A 305 12.65 -16.98 -6.55
C GLN A 305 12.71 -18.03 -7.67
N PRO A 306 12.75 -19.36 -7.41
CA PRO A 306 12.66 -20.35 -8.49
C PRO A 306 11.41 -20.20 -9.37
N TRP A 307 10.36 -19.56 -8.87
CA TRP A 307 9.11 -19.29 -9.59
C TRP A 307 8.92 -17.81 -9.96
N SER A 308 9.96 -16.96 -9.85
CA SER A 308 9.85 -15.53 -10.21
C SER A 308 8.69 -14.78 -9.53
N VAL A 309 8.34 -15.17 -8.29
CA VAL A 309 7.34 -14.50 -7.46
C VAL A 309 8.03 -13.44 -6.59
N ASP A 310 7.42 -12.28 -6.43
CA ASP A 310 7.90 -11.21 -5.55
C ASP A 310 7.03 -11.04 -4.30
N ILE A 311 7.43 -10.18 -3.37
CA ILE A 311 6.69 -9.96 -2.12
C ILE A 311 5.73 -8.78 -2.25
N ALA A 312 4.52 -8.96 -1.73
CA ALA A 312 3.62 -7.87 -1.37
C ALA A 312 3.75 -7.58 0.13
N GLN A 313 4.02 -6.32 0.50
CA GLN A 313 4.03 -5.89 1.89
C GLN A 313 2.70 -5.23 2.23
N HIS A 314 1.92 -5.91 3.06
CA HIS A 314 0.71 -5.32 3.62
C HIS A 314 1.04 -4.39 4.79
N GLY A 315 0.21 -3.36 4.97
CA GLY A 315 0.27 -2.50 6.15
C GLY A 315 1.52 -1.62 6.30
N ILE A 316 1.85 -0.77 5.31
CA ILE A 316 3.02 0.12 5.41
C ILE A 316 2.72 1.48 6.06
N THR A 317 1.48 1.75 6.47
CA THR A 317 1.12 2.97 7.22
C THR A 317 1.90 3.04 8.54
N GLY A 318 2.54 4.17 8.83
CA GLY A 318 3.33 4.33 10.06
C GLY A 318 4.76 3.80 9.97
N THR A 319 5.15 3.25 8.81
CA THR A 319 6.54 2.88 8.49
C THR A 319 7.30 4.13 8.01
N SER A 320 8.56 4.29 8.41
CA SER A 320 9.38 5.40 7.91
C SER A 320 9.64 5.26 6.41
N LEU A 321 9.75 6.40 5.71
CA LEU A 321 10.06 6.39 4.27
C LEU A 321 11.39 5.70 3.97
N ASP A 322 12.42 5.89 4.81
CA ASP A 322 13.72 5.20 4.65
C ASP A 322 13.58 3.68 4.70
N LYS A 323 12.74 3.16 5.60
CA LYS A 323 12.48 1.71 5.69
C LYS A 323 11.65 1.24 4.49
N ILE A 324 10.65 2.02 4.05
CA ILE A 324 9.89 1.75 2.81
C ILE A 324 10.83 1.70 1.60
N THR A 325 11.83 2.57 1.51
CA THR A 325 12.83 2.54 0.44
C THR A 325 13.66 1.26 0.49
N SER A 326 14.07 0.83 1.68
CA SER A 326 14.83 -0.41 1.81
C SER A 326 14.07 -1.64 1.32
N PHE A 327 12.72 -1.67 1.40
CA PHE A 327 11.89 -2.83 1.01
C PHE A 327 12.20 -3.39 -0.38
N ILE A 328 12.60 -2.52 -1.32
CA ILE A 328 12.92 -2.88 -2.69
C ILE A 328 14.07 -3.91 -2.72
N ASP A 329 15.07 -3.76 -1.85
CA ASP A 329 16.24 -4.64 -1.75
C ASP A 329 15.89 -6.02 -1.14
N TYR A 330 14.69 -6.14 -0.56
CA TYR A 330 14.17 -7.35 0.08
C TYR A 330 13.09 -8.03 -0.78
N GLY A 331 12.98 -7.67 -2.05
CA GLY A 331 12.07 -8.31 -3.00
C GLY A 331 10.63 -7.84 -2.95
N ILE A 332 10.34 -6.79 -2.17
CA ILE A 332 8.99 -6.21 -2.11
C ILE A 332 8.75 -5.36 -3.37
N ARG A 333 7.65 -5.63 -4.06
CA ARG A 333 7.25 -4.94 -5.30
C ARG A 333 5.88 -4.26 -5.22
N LYS A 334 5.11 -4.52 -4.17
CA LYS A 334 3.86 -3.84 -3.84
C LYS A 334 3.81 -3.52 -2.36
N GLY A 335 3.37 -2.31 -2.02
CA GLY A 335 3.20 -1.88 -0.62
C GLY A 335 1.82 -1.26 -0.38
N ASN A 336 1.03 -1.82 0.54
CA ASN A 336 -0.35 -1.39 0.80
C ASN A 336 -0.42 -0.25 1.82
N VAL A 337 -1.03 0.87 1.42
CA VAL A 337 -1.23 2.08 2.22
C VAL A 337 -2.73 2.39 2.30
N GLY A 338 -3.36 2.12 3.43
CA GLY A 338 -4.80 2.38 3.60
C GLY A 338 -5.14 3.40 4.69
N THR A 339 -4.76 3.09 5.93
CA THR A 339 -5.11 3.90 7.11
C THR A 339 -4.57 5.33 7.01
N PHE A 340 -3.41 5.51 6.37
CA PHE A 340 -2.83 6.82 6.12
C PHE A 340 -3.75 7.77 5.34
N TRP A 341 -4.39 7.31 4.26
CA TRP A 341 -5.31 8.15 3.46
C TRP A 341 -6.58 8.52 4.22
N GLN A 342 -7.06 7.61 5.07
CA GLN A 342 -8.16 7.90 5.99
C GLN A 342 -7.75 8.96 7.02
N ASN A 343 -6.55 8.87 7.58
CA ASN A 343 -6.03 9.86 8.54
C ASN A 343 -5.93 11.25 7.91
N ILE A 344 -5.48 11.34 6.65
CA ILE A 344 -5.47 12.60 5.88
C ILE A 344 -6.89 13.15 5.75
N THR A 345 -7.85 12.30 5.38
CA THR A 345 -9.25 12.68 5.26
C THR A 345 -9.80 13.23 6.57
N PHE A 346 -9.62 12.51 7.68
CA PHE A 346 -10.15 12.93 8.98
C PHE A 346 -9.39 14.11 9.58
N GLY A 347 -8.18 14.39 9.09
CA GLY A 347 -7.32 15.44 9.63
C GLY A 347 -6.67 15.03 10.94
N THR A 348 -6.46 13.73 11.11
CA THR A 348 -5.80 13.16 12.29
C THR A 348 -4.35 13.67 12.34
N ALA A 349 -3.91 14.09 13.52
CA ALA A 349 -2.51 14.38 13.78
C ALA A 349 -1.70 13.10 13.59
N MET A 350 -0.60 13.18 12.84
CA MET A 350 0.29 12.04 12.60
C MET A 350 1.71 12.40 13.02
N ASN A 351 2.51 11.38 13.35
CA ASN A 351 3.97 11.53 13.47
C ASN A 351 4.63 11.62 12.08
N GLN A 352 5.96 11.73 12.05
CA GLN A 352 6.71 11.85 10.80
C GLN A 352 6.61 10.64 9.85
N ASN A 353 6.18 9.49 10.36
CA ASN A 353 6.00 8.25 9.58
C ASN A 353 4.55 8.03 9.14
N GLY A 354 3.64 8.96 9.44
CA GLY A 354 2.23 8.83 9.09
C GLY A 354 1.41 7.95 10.04
N ASN A 355 1.96 7.55 11.19
CA ASN A 355 1.15 6.91 12.24
C ASN A 355 0.32 7.97 12.96
N ALA A 356 -0.96 7.70 13.17
CA ALA A 356 -1.83 8.62 13.90
C ALA A 356 -1.42 8.75 15.37
N LEU A 357 -1.49 9.99 15.89
CA LEU A 357 -1.31 10.30 17.29
C LEU A 357 -2.63 10.06 18.03
N THR A 358 -2.56 9.38 19.16
CA THR A 358 -3.73 9.00 19.95
C THR A 358 -3.56 9.38 21.42
N THR A 359 -4.68 9.51 22.14
CA THR A 359 -4.68 9.59 23.61
C THR A 359 -4.41 8.21 24.25
N ALA A 360 -4.29 8.17 25.58
CA ALA A 360 -4.14 6.92 26.33
C ALA A 360 -5.36 5.99 26.16
N GLU A 361 -6.54 6.59 25.96
CA GLU A 361 -7.83 5.92 25.71
C GLU A 361 -7.98 5.45 24.25
N ARG A 362 -6.92 5.60 23.44
CA ARG A 362 -6.88 5.25 22.00
C ARG A 362 -7.78 6.12 21.11
N ASP A 363 -8.10 7.34 21.57
CA ASP A 363 -8.82 8.31 20.75
C ASP A 363 -7.86 9.07 19.83
N TYR A 364 -8.32 9.34 18.62
CA TYR A 364 -7.54 10.09 17.63
C TYR A 364 -7.47 11.58 17.97
N ILE A 365 -6.26 12.14 17.89
CA ILE A 365 -6.02 13.58 18.02
C ILE A 365 -6.21 14.22 16.65
N LYS A 366 -7.07 15.26 16.55
CA LYS A 366 -7.29 16.00 15.29
C LYS A 366 -6.40 17.24 15.19
N ARG A 367 -6.05 17.62 13.96
CA ARG A 367 -5.51 18.94 13.61
C ARG A 367 -6.61 19.76 12.93
N PRO A 368 -7.11 20.85 13.54
CA PRO A 368 -8.22 21.66 12.99
C PRO A 368 -8.01 22.14 11.55
N TYR A 369 -6.76 22.47 11.20
CA TYR A 369 -6.37 22.98 9.87
C TYR A 369 -6.15 21.87 8.81
N ARG A 370 -6.40 20.58 9.11
CA ARG A 370 -6.27 19.45 8.18
C ARG A 370 -7.55 18.59 8.12
N GLY A 371 -7.80 17.94 6.98
CA GLY A 371 -8.89 16.98 6.81
C GLY A 371 -10.29 17.58 6.70
N ILE A 372 -11.29 16.93 7.27
CA ILE A 372 -12.68 17.43 7.38
C ILE A 372 -12.80 18.57 8.41
N SER A 373 -13.95 19.26 8.48
CA SER A 373 -14.19 20.30 9.50
C SER A 373 -14.17 19.75 10.93
N ASP A 374 -13.99 20.61 11.92
CA ASP A 374 -14.02 20.21 13.33
C ASP A 374 -15.43 19.77 13.75
N GLU A 375 -16.46 20.40 13.20
CA GLU A 375 -17.87 20.08 13.45
C GLU A 375 -18.20 18.68 12.95
N LEU A 376 -17.82 18.35 11.69
CA LEU A 376 -18.07 17.01 11.16
C LEU A 376 -17.27 15.95 11.92
N TRP A 377 -16.02 16.25 12.30
CA TRP A 377 -15.25 15.33 13.12
C TRP A 377 -15.90 15.07 14.49
N GLN A 378 -16.42 16.12 15.14
CA GLN A 378 -17.08 15.98 16.43
C GLN A 378 -18.34 15.12 16.31
N GLN A 379 -19.15 15.32 15.26
CA GLN A 379 -20.31 14.45 14.96
C GLN A 379 -19.90 12.99 14.76
N MET A 380 -18.82 12.74 14.01
CA MET A 380 -18.30 11.39 13.80
C MET A 380 -17.83 10.74 15.12
N ARG A 381 -17.21 11.50 16.02
CA ARG A 381 -16.79 11.00 17.34
C ARG A 381 -17.96 10.69 18.26
N GLU A 382 -18.97 11.55 18.29
CA GLU A 382 -20.19 11.32 19.06
C GLU A 382 -20.93 10.08 18.57
N TRP A 383 -21.07 9.92 17.26
CA TRP A 383 -21.61 8.71 16.64
C TRP A 383 -20.79 7.47 17.00
N ALA A 384 -19.45 7.56 16.94
CA ALA A 384 -18.57 6.43 17.26
C ALA A 384 -18.70 5.99 18.72
N ALA A 385 -18.76 6.95 19.65
CA ALA A 385 -18.99 6.68 21.06
C ALA A 385 -20.38 6.04 21.29
N ALA A 386 -21.42 6.58 20.66
CA ALA A 386 -22.79 6.08 20.80
C ALA A 386 -23.00 4.67 20.21
N THR A 387 -22.22 4.29 19.20
CA THR A 387 -22.36 3.01 18.48
C THR A 387 -21.26 1.98 18.81
N GLY A 388 -20.33 2.31 19.70
CA GLY A 388 -19.19 1.46 20.03
C GLY A 388 -18.14 1.32 18.93
N ASN A 389 -18.16 2.18 17.90
CA ASN A 389 -17.20 2.18 16.80
C ASN A 389 -15.98 3.08 17.08
N THR A 390 -15.41 2.97 18.28
CA THR A 390 -14.25 3.76 18.73
C THR A 390 -12.91 3.11 18.35
N GLY A 391 -11.79 3.81 18.59
CA GLY A 391 -10.46 3.33 18.24
C GLY A 391 -10.35 2.93 16.76
N GLY A 392 -9.72 1.79 16.45
CA GLY A 392 -9.58 1.30 15.08
C GLY A 392 -10.90 1.11 14.30
N ASN A 393 -12.04 0.97 15.00
CA ASN A 393 -13.36 0.81 14.38
C ASN A 393 -13.95 2.13 13.84
N ILE A 394 -13.31 3.28 14.12
CA ILE A 394 -13.73 4.58 13.56
C ILE A 394 -13.76 4.57 12.03
N LYS A 395 -13.05 3.64 11.38
CA LYS A 395 -13.11 3.42 9.92
C LYS A 395 -14.52 3.16 9.40
N LYS A 396 -15.44 2.67 10.24
CA LYS A 396 -16.85 2.49 9.87
C LYS A 396 -17.61 3.81 9.70
N ALA A 397 -17.06 4.91 10.20
CA ALA A 397 -17.61 6.24 9.98
C ALA A 397 -17.53 6.65 8.50
N ASN A 398 -16.65 6.04 7.68
CA ASN A 398 -16.59 6.33 6.24
C ASN A 398 -17.92 6.04 5.52
N LEU A 399 -18.61 4.96 5.90
CA LEU A 399 -19.94 4.66 5.35
C LEU A 399 -21.04 5.46 6.06
N ALA A 400 -20.99 5.55 7.39
CA ALA A 400 -22.02 6.24 8.16
C ALA A 400 -22.13 7.74 7.83
N PHE A 401 -21.02 8.37 7.43
CA PHE A 401 -20.94 9.79 7.07
C PHE A 401 -20.61 10.02 5.59
N ALA A 402 -20.87 9.03 4.72
CA ALA A 402 -20.49 9.11 3.32
C ALA A 402 -21.12 10.33 2.61
N ALA A 403 -22.37 10.65 2.92
CA ALA A 403 -23.08 11.79 2.34
C ALA A 403 -22.48 13.13 2.77
N GLU A 404 -22.15 13.26 4.05
CA GLU A 404 -21.54 14.44 4.65
C GLU A 404 -20.11 14.65 4.12
N LEU A 405 -19.34 13.56 3.98
CA LEU A 405 -18.01 13.58 3.38
C LEU A 405 -18.07 14.02 1.91
N ASP A 406 -19.02 13.49 1.12
CA ASP A 406 -19.19 13.88 -0.28
C ASP A 406 -19.71 15.32 -0.43
N ALA A 407 -20.47 15.83 0.56
CA ALA A 407 -21.01 17.19 0.60
C ALA A 407 -20.03 18.26 1.13
N LEU A 408 -18.81 17.89 1.52
CA LEU A 408 -17.82 18.84 2.04
C LEU A 408 -17.58 20.03 1.10
N GLY A 409 -17.41 21.21 1.70
CA GLY A 409 -17.05 22.44 1.02
C GLY A 409 -15.73 22.33 0.26
N ALA A 410 -15.59 23.13 -0.80
CA ALA A 410 -14.43 23.10 -1.69
C ALA A 410 -13.09 23.30 -0.95
N GLU A 411 -13.06 24.15 0.08
CA GLU A 411 -11.87 24.39 0.91
C GLU A 411 -11.34 23.11 1.60
N TYR A 412 -12.25 22.25 2.08
CA TYR A 412 -11.89 21.00 2.75
C TYR A 412 -11.44 19.95 1.74
N LYS A 413 -12.12 19.88 0.60
CA LYS A 413 -11.72 19.01 -0.51
C LYS A 413 -10.33 19.37 -1.01
N GLU A 414 -10.08 20.66 -1.27
CA GLU A 414 -8.78 21.15 -1.72
C GLU A 414 -7.66 20.87 -0.72
N ARG A 415 -7.86 21.14 0.58
CA ARG A 415 -6.82 20.89 1.57
C ARG A 415 -6.50 19.39 1.75
N ILE A 416 -7.52 18.52 1.64
CA ILE A 416 -7.34 17.06 1.65
C ILE A 416 -6.59 16.62 0.41
N SER A 417 -7.02 17.04 -0.78
CA SER A 417 -6.36 16.69 -2.04
C SER A 417 -4.92 17.20 -2.10
N ARG A 418 -4.65 18.42 -1.61
CA ARG A 418 -3.29 18.96 -1.54
C ARG A 418 -2.40 18.12 -0.63
N GLN A 419 -2.86 17.79 0.58
CA GLN A 419 -2.09 16.92 1.48
C GLN A 419 -1.89 15.53 0.89
N ALA A 420 -2.92 14.93 0.30
CA ALA A 420 -2.81 13.62 -0.33
C ALA A 420 -1.80 13.63 -1.49
N CYS A 421 -1.76 14.71 -2.27
CA CYS A 421 -0.76 14.90 -3.34
C CYS A 421 0.67 14.99 -2.76
N GLU A 422 0.89 15.83 -1.75
CA GLU A 422 2.17 16.00 -1.06
C GLU A 422 2.72 14.65 -0.56
N GLU A 423 1.89 13.90 0.15
CA GLU A 423 2.30 12.64 0.76
C GLU A 423 2.42 11.50 -0.26
N ALA A 424 1.59 11.49 -1.31
CA ALA A 424 1.72 10.54 -2.40
C ALA A 424 3.05 10.72 -3.16
N ILE A 425 3.49 11.97 -3.40
CA ILE A 425 4.81 12.22 -4.02
C ILE A 425 5.92 11.63 -3.14
N ARG A 426 5.90 11.88 -1.83
CA ARG A 426 6.90 11.33 -0.89
C ARG A 426 6.92 9.81 -0.88
N LEU A 427 5.76 9.18 -0.96
CA LEU A 427 5.65 7.72 -1.07
C LEU A 427 6.20 7.25 -2.42
N PHE A 428 5.88 7.91 -3.54
CA PHE A 428 6.42 7.55 -4.86
C PHE A 428 7.94 7.70 -4.95
N GLU A 429 8.51 8.72 -4.29
CA GLU A 429 9.96 8.86 -4.10
C GLU A 429 10.50 7.66 -3.31
N ALA A 430 9.90 7.35 -2.16
CA ALA A 430 10.35 6.25 -1.31
C ALA A 430 10.23 4.88 -2.00
N THR A 431 9.23 4.66 -2.85
CA THR A 431 9.05 3.40 -3.58
C THR A 431 9.84 3.33 -4.90
N HIS A 432 10.67 4.32 -5.21
CA HIS A 432 11.38 4.45 -6.49
C HIS A 432 10.45 4.28 -7.71
N SER A 433 9.21 4.80 -7.62
CA SER A 433 8.21 4.62 -8.69
C SER A 433 8.09 5.80 -9.64
N ILE A 434 8.71 6.94 -9.32
CA ILE A 434 8.73 8.13 -10.18
C ILE A 434 9.26 7.78 -11.57
N GLY A 435 8.51 8.16 -12.60
CA GLY A 435 8.85 7.90 -14.00
C GLY A 435 8.66 6.47 -14.48
N LEU A 436 8.22 5.52 -13.64
CA LEU A 436 8.04 4.12 -14.07
C LEU A 436 6.97 3.94 -15.15
N ALA A 437 6.09 4.91 -15.37
CA ALA A 437 5.09 4.87 -16.44
C ALA A 437 5.70 4.58 -17.83
N ASP A 438 6.81 5.24 -18.17
CA ASP A 438 7.46 5.03 -19.48
C ASP A 438 7.99 3.59 -19.62
N LYS A 439 8.50 3.02 -18.52
CA LYS A 439 8.94 1.63 -18.48
C LYS A 439 7.76 0.67 -18.63
N VAL A 440 6.63 0.93 -17.98
CA VAL A 440 5.40 0.15 -18.15
C VAL A 440 5.00 0.09 -19.62
N TRP A 441 4.92 1.24 -20.30
CA TRP A 441 4.56 1.28 -21.72
C TRP A 441 5.57 0.56 -22.61
N SER A 442 6.86 0.71 -22.35
CA SER A 442 7.92 0.03 -23.12
C SER A 442 7.90 -1.50 -23.00
N LEU A 443 7.32 -2.04 -21.93
CA LEU A 443 7.26 -3.48 -21.67
C LEU A 443 6.02 -4.15 -22.26
N ILE A 444 4.99 -3.38 -22.59
CA ILE A 444 3.72 -3.91 -23.11
C ILE A 444 3.44 -3.54 -24.56
N ALA A 445 4.09 -2.51 -25.09
CA ALA A 445 4.13 -2.18 -26.52
C ALA A 445 5.00 -3.20 -27.27
#